data_AF-A0A4S0FXU0-F1
#
_entry.id   AF-A0A4S0FXU0-F1
#
_cell.length_a   1.000
_cell.length_b   1.000
_cell.length_c   1.000
_cell.angle_alpha   90.00
_cell.angle_beta   90.00
_cell.angle_gamma   90.00
#
_symmetry.space_group_name_H-M   'P 1'
#
loop_
_entity.id
_entity.type
_entity.pdbx_description
1 polymer ?
#
loop_
_entity_poly.entity_id
_entity_poly.type
_entity_poly.pdbx_seq_one_letter_code
_entity_poly.pdbx_strand_id
1 'polypeptide(L)'
;LAGLGDEAKRRIAEAEFIFGGKRHLALVASFARGKPCPWPVPFDAGMADVLALTGRNVCVLASGDPFFHGVGVTLARKVKPEQMLVLPAPSSLALAASRLG
;
A
#
# COMPACT_ATOMS: atom_id res chain seq x y z
N LEU A 1 9.32 1.78 -10.88
CA LEU A 1 7.94 1.50 -11.35
C LEU A 1 7.80 0.20 -12.13
N ALA A 2 8.86 -0.36 -12.72
CA ALA A 2 8.81 -1.63 -13.46
C ALA A 2 8.25 -2.83 -12.67
N GLY A 3 8.30 -2.80 -11.33
CA GLY A 3 7.73 -3.85 -10.47
C GLY A 3 6.23 -3.72 -10.14
N LEU A 4 5.54 -2.68 -10.62
CA LEU A 4 4.08 -2.53 -10.47
C LEU A 4 3.38 -2.96 -11.76
N GLY A 5 2.44 -3.90 -11.65
CA GLY A 5 1.55 -4.27 -12.75
C GLY A 5 0.58 -3.13 -13.12
N ASP A 6 -0.03 -3.23 -14.30
CA ASP A 6 -0.90 -2.16 -14.82
C ASP A 6 -2.16 -1.95 -13.98
N GLU A 7 -2.70 -3.01 -13.39
CA GLU A 7 -3.79 -2.90 -12.41
C GLU A 7 -3.39 -2.01 -11.23
N ALA A 8 -2.21 -2.23 -10.65
CA ALA A 8 -1.74 -1.46 -9.50
C ALA A 8 -1.51 0.01 -9.87
N LYS A 9 -0.92 0.27 -11.04
CA LYS A 9 -0.77 1.65 -11.55
C LYS A 9 -2.12 2.33 -11.72
N ARG A 10 -3.12 1.64 -12.27
CA ARG A 10 -4.48 2.16 -12.47
C ARG A 10 -5.12 2.52 -11.13
N ARG A 11 -5.11 1.60 -10.15
CA ARG A 11 -5.67 1.85 -8.82
C ARG A 11 -4.99 3.02 -8.09
N ILE A 12 -3.68 3.15 -8.20
CA ILE A 12 -2.95 4.28 -7.63
C ILE A 12 -3.36 5.60 -8.31
N ALA A 13 -3.53 5.61 -9.63
CA ALA A 13 -3.92 6.80 -10.38
C ALA A 13 -5.39 7.22 -10.17
N GLU A 14 -6.26 6.28 -9.79
CA GLU A 14 -7.68 6.50 -9.50
C GLU A 14 -7.97 6.81 -8.03
N ALA A 15 -7.03 6.54 -7.13
CA ALA A 15 -7.18 6.75 -5.70
C ALA A 15 -7.33 8.25 -5.35
N GLU A 16 -8.25 8.54 -4.43
CA GLU A 16 -8.44 9.88 -3.88
C GLU A 16 -7.39 10.18 -2.79
N PHE A 17 -7.01 9.16 -2.03
CA PHE A 17 -6.02 9.24 -0.95
C PHE A 17 -5.00 8.12 -1.08
N ILE A 18 -3.72 8.46 -0.95
CA ILE A 18 -2.62 7.50 -1.13
C ILE A 18 -1.77 7.51 0.12
N PHE A 19 -1.87 6.46 0.92
CA PHE A 19 -1.09 6.27 2.13
C PHE A 19 0.20 5.51 1.86
N GLY A 20 1.27 5.88 2.54
CA GLY A 20 2.53 5.17 2.40
C GLY A 20 3.68 5.82 3.16
N GLY A 21 4.80 5.11 3.23
CA GLY A 21 6.06 5.73 3.66
C GLY A 21 6.51 6.78 2.65
N LYS A 22 7.26 7.80 3.10
CA LYS A 22 7.75 8.89 2.24
C LYS A 22 8.42 8.39 0.94
N ARG A 23 9.22 7.31 1.05
CA ARG A 23 9.85 6.65 -0.11
C ARG A 23 8.83 6.08 -1.11
N HIS A 24 7.74 5.46 -0.64
CA HIS A 24 6.70 4.92 -1.54
C HIS A 24 5.93 6.04 -2.24
N LEU A 25 5.58 7.09 -1.51
CA LEU A 25 4.87 8.24 -2.08
C LEU A 25 5.71 8.92 -3.16
N ALA A 26 7.01 9.10 -2.92
CA ALA A 26 7.94 9.64 -3.91
C ALA A 26 8.01 8.77 -5.19
N LEU A 27 7.95 7.44 -5.06
CA LEU A 27 8.00 6.52 -6.20
C LEU A 27 6.79 6.62 -7.12
N VAL A 28 5.63 7.02 -6.61
CA VAL A 28 4.38 7.11 -7.38
C VAL A 28 4.01 8.54 -7.76
N ALA A 29 4.73 9.54 -7.25
CA ALA A 29 4.40 10.95 -7.39
C ALA A 29 4.23 11.44 -8.84
N SER A 30 4.87 10.80 -9.81
CA SER A 30 4.79 11.19 -11.22
C SER A 30 3.45 10.84 -11.90
N PHE A 31 2.64 9.95 -11.33
CA PHE A 31 1.36 9.52 -11.93
C PHE A 31 0.20 9.37 -10.92
N ALA A 32 0.50 9.36 -9.63
CA ALA A 32 -0.50 9.46 -8.58
C ALA A 32 -1.23 10.81 -8.66
N ARG A 33 -2.57 10.78 -8.66
CA ARG A 33 -3.42 11.99 -8.66
C ARG A 33 -4.07 12.29 -7.32
N GLY A 34 -4.19 11.29 -6.45
CA GLY A 34 -4.75 11.43 -5.11
C GLY A 34 -3.87 12.23 -4.16
N LYS A 35 -4.47 12.65 -3.04
CA LYS A 35 -3.75 13.33 -1.95
C LYS A 35 -2.73 12.37 -1.32
N PRO A 36 -1.43 12.71 -1.31
CA PRO A 36 -0.42 11.91 -0.62
C PRO A 36 -0.59 12.06 0.90
N CYS A 37 -0.70 10.93 1.59
CA CYS A 37 -0.87 10.82 3.03
C CYS A 37 0.33 10.06 3.63
N PRO A 38 1.43 10.75 3.98
CA PRO A 38 2.57 10.09 4.60
C PRO A 38 2.17 9.49 5.95
N TRP A 39 2.67 8.29 6.27
CA TRP A 39 2.50 7.73 7.60
C TRP A 39 3.07 8.66 8.68
N PRO A 40 2.38 8.80 9.84
CA PRO A 40 2.90 9.57 10.96
C PRO A 40 4.14 8.90 11.55
N VAL A 41 4.90 9.69 12.31
CA VAL A 41 6.00 9.21 13.13
C VAL A 41 5.70 9.64 14.58
N PRO A 42 5.43 8.71 15.50
CA PRO A 42 5.43 7.24 15.34
C PRO A 42 4.30 6.73 14.42
N PHE A 43 4.48 5.51 13.90
CA PHE A 43 3.51 4.86 13.03
C PHE A 43 2.19 4.61 13.74
N ASP A 44 1.07 4.94 13.08
CA ASP A 44 -0.27 4.72 13.62
C ASP A 44 -0.72 3.27 13.42
N ALA A 45 -0.54 2.44 14.45
CA ALA A 45 -1.06 1.07 14.47
C ALA A 45 -2.60 1.00 14.58
N GLY A 46 -3.25 2.12 14.95
CA GLY A 46 -4.70 2.25 15.02
C GLY A 46 -5.37 2.39 13.66
N MET A 47 -4.62 2.83 12.63
CA MET A 47 -5.10 3.13 11.28
C MET A 47 -6.20 4.20 11.26
N ALA A 48 -6.19 5.13 12.21
CA ALA A 48 -7.24 6.12 12.42
C ALA A 48 -7.50 6.96 11.16
N ASP A 49 -6.45 7.47 10.52
CA ASP A 49 -6.58 8.30 9.31
C ASP A 49 -7.13 7.52 8.11
N VAL A 50 -6.80 6.24 8.00
CA VAL A 50 -7.33 5.37 6.95
C VAL A 50 -8.80 5.06 7.22
N LEU A 51 -9.14 4.72 8.46
CA LEU A 51 -10.51 4.37 8.88
C LEU A 51 -11.46 5.56 8.80
N ALA A 52 -10.97 6.78 9.04
CA ALA A 52 -11.74 8.01 8.86
C ALA A 52 -12.21 8.24 7.41
N LEU A 53 -11.60 7.55 6.45
CA LEU A 53 -11.92 7.63 5.01
C LEU A 53 -12.73 6.43 4.51
N THR A 54 -13.41 5.71 5.41
CA THR A 54 -14.26 4.57 5.04
C THR A 54 -15.28 4.99 3.96
N GLY A 55 -15.41 4.17 2.91
CA GLY A 55 -16.29 4.44 1.77
C GLY A 55 -15.67 5.34 0.68
N ARG A 56 -14.44 5.81 0.86
CA ARG A 56 -13.68 6.57 -0.14
C ARG A 56 -12.68 5.68 -0.87
N ASN A 57 -12.21 6.13 -2.03
CA ASN A 57 -11.20 5.40 -2.78
C ASN A 57 -9.79 5.63 -2.19
N VAL A 58 -9.39 4.73 -1.29
CA VAL A 58 -8.11 4.79 -0.57
C VAL A 58 -7.14 3.74 -1.12
N CYS A 59 -5.93 4.17 -1.50
CA CYS A 59 -4.82 3.28 -1.82
C CYS A 59 -3.79 3.30 -0.71
N VAL A 60 -3.30 2.12 -0.32
CA VAL A 60 -2.24 1.97 0.68
C VAL A 60 -1.03 1.29 0.03
N LEU A 61 0.11 1.97 0.04
CA LEU A 61 1.37 1.49 -0.53
C LEU A 61 2.18 0.71 0.50
N ALA A 62 2.51 -0.54 0.17
CA ALA A 62 3.36 -1.42 0.96
C ALA A 62 4.72 -1.68 0.27
N SER A 63 5.72 -2.10 1.06
CA SER A 63 6.96 -2.67 0.52
C SER A 63 6.75 -4.15 0.23
N GLY A 64 6.99 -4.61 -1.00
CA GLY A 64 6.86 -6.02 -1.35
C GLY A 64 5.41 -6.52 -1.18
N ASP A 65 5.24 -7.69 -0.56
CA ASP A 65 3.92 -8.26 -0.28
C ASP A 65 3.26 -7.55 0.93
N PRO A 66 2.05 -6.97 0.78
CA PRO A 66 1.33 -6.31 1.87
C PRO A 66 1.13 -7.16 3.13
N PHE A 67 1.05 -8.49 3.01
CA PHE A 67 0.80 -9.42 4.11
C PHE A 67 2.06 -10.13 4.63
N PHE A 68 3.22 -9.95 4.01
CA PHE A 68 4.48 -10.50 4.52
C PHE A 68 5.15 -9.50 5.47
N HIS A 69 4.79 -9.55 6.76
CA HIS A 69 5.22 -8.59 7.78
C HIS A 69 4.93 -7.12 7.41
N GLY A 70 3.92 -6.90 6.56
CA GLY A 70 3.59 -5.60 6.00
C GLY A 70 2.38 -4.93 6.65
N VAL A 71 2.06 -3.74 6.13
CA VAL A 71 0.93 -2.90 6.58
C VAL A 71 -0.44 -3.56 6.39
N GLY A 72 -0.55 -4.49 5.44
CA GLY A 72 -1.77 -5.27 5.20
C GLY A 72 -2.18 -6.08 6.42
N VAL A 73 -1.22 -6.61 7.19
CA VAL A 73 -1.49 -7.33 8.45
C VAL A 73 -2.15 -6.41 9.47
N THR A 74 -1.69 -5.16 9.59
CA THR A 74 -2.26 -4.18 10.51
C THR A 74 -3.65 -3.74 10.06
N LEU A 75 -3.85 -3.51 8.76
CA LEU A 75 -5.15 -3.14 8.18
C LEU A 75 -6.20 -4.24 8.34
N ALA A 76 -5.84 -5.51 8.11
CA ALA A 76 -6.78 -6.63 8.19
C ALA A 76 -7.34 -6.86 9.60
N ARG A 77 -6.73 -6.30 10.64
CA ARG A 77 -7.27 -6.30 12.01
C ARG A 77 -8.43 -5.31 12.20
N LYS A 78 -8.63 -4.39 11.24
CA LYS A 78 -9.54 -3.24 11.35
C LYS A 78 -10.52 -3.13 10.19
N VAL A 79 -10.11 -3.58 9.00
CA VAL A 79 -10.89 -3.52 7.75
C VAL A 79 -11.23 -4.94 7.34
N LYS A 80 -12.51 -5.18 7.00
CA LYS A 80 -12.96 -6.50 6.57
C LYS A 80 -12.38 -6.87 5.19
N PRO A 81 -12.10 -8.15 4.91
CA PRO A 81 -11.55 -8.58 3.62
C PRO A 81 -12.37 -8.12 2.42
N GLU A 82 -13.70 -8.09 2.54
CA GLU A 82 -14.60 -7.71 1.43
C GLU A 82 -14.49 -6.23 1.05
N GLN A 83 -13.90 -5.41 1.92
CA GLN A 83 -13.64 -3.99 1.69
C GLN A 83 -12.23 -3.71 1.17
N MET A 84 -11.43 -4.77 0.96
CA MET A 84 -10.04 -4.65 0.53
C MET A 84 -9.82 -5.37 -0.80
N LEU A 85 -9.23 -4.66 -1.76
CA LEU A 85 -8.54 -5.26 -2.89
C LEU A 85 -7.05 -5.26 -2.60
N VAL A 86 -6.44 -6.44 -2.53
CA VAL A 86 -5.00 -6.58 -2.28
C VAL A 86 -4.31 -7.01 -3.57
N LEU A 87 -3.39 -6.16 -4.03
CA LEU A 87 -2.56 -6.42 -5.20
C LEU A 87 -1.17 -6.85 -4.73
N PRO A 88 -0.80 -8.14 -4.89
CA PRO A 88 0.47 -8.64 -4.38
C PRO A 88 1.66 -8.17 -5.22
N ALA A 89 2.83 -8.12 -4.60
CA ALA A 89 4.13 -7.98 -5.25
C ALA A 89 5.13 -8.93 -4.57
N PRO A 90 6.22 -9.36 -5.24
CA PRO A 90 7.20 -10.26 -4.65
C PRO A 90 7.74 -9.74 -3.30
N SER A 91 7.69 -10.58 -2.27
CA SER A 91 8.27 -10.27 -0.96
C SER A 91 9.80 -10.31 -0.99
N SER A 92 10.44 -9.73 0.04
CA SER A 92 11.90 -9.83 0.20
C SER A 92 12.38 -11.28 0.28
N LEU A 93 11.59 -12.17 0.89
CA LEU A 93 11.90 -13.60 0.99
C LEU A 93 11.86 -14.28 -0.38
N ALA A 94 10.83 -14.04 -1.18
CA ALA A 94 10.74 -14.58 -2.55
C ALA A 94 11.91 -14.10 -3.42
N LEU A 95 12.27 -12.81 -3.29
CA LEU A 95 13.41 -12.23 -4.00
C LEU A 95 14.77 -12.74 -3.49
N ALA A 96 14.86 -13.21 -2.24
CA ALA A 96 16.06 -13.84 -1.70
C ALA A 96 16.19 -15.27 -2.23
N ALA A 97 15.11 -16.06 -2.17
CA ALA A 97 15.07 -17.42 -2.71
C ALA A 97 15.45 -17.45 -4.20
N SER A 98 14.90 -16.55 -5.02
CA SER A 98 15.21 -16.50 -6.46
C SER A 98 16.68 -16.21 -6.77
N ARG A 99 17.44 -15.65 -5.82
CA ARG A 99 18.88 -15.39 -5.97
C ARG A 99 19.75 -16.54 -5.47
N LEU A 100 19.23 -17.38 -4.58
CA LEU A 100 19.97 -18.46 -3.95
C LEU A 100 19.80 -19.81 -4.66
N GLY A 101 18.75 -19.97 -5.46
CA GLY A 101 18.40 -21.24 -6.12
C GLY A 101 17.62 -22.16 -5.19
#